data_AF-A0A2V5LXG4-F1
#
_entry.id   AF-A0A2V5LXG4-F1
#
_cell.length_a   1.000
_cell.length_b   1.000
_cell.length_c   1.000
_cell.angle_alpha   90.00
_cell.angle_beta   90.00
_cell.angle_gamma   90.00
#
_symmetry.space_group_name_H-M   'P 1'
#
loop_
_entity.id
_entity.type
_entity.pdbx_description
1 polymer ?
#
loop_
_entity_poly.entity_id
_entity_poly.type
_entity_poly.pdbx_seq_one_letter_code
_entity_poly.pdbx_strand_id
1 'polypeptide(L)'
;MASERSSWSISQPVGRLTIALCAGAILLMAILPYHRAESHFSHASRPYEIDEHGNVLAHVVKRIEGTSDTLQLLRRDLFGEPYYYRLLTNDFSMSATNPRNQRYMRLFAYLPLAFRPESEDVLLLCYGCGVTADALLHGPNVKRMDAVDISKEVFALANFYSGINYSNPLRDPRVHAVVQDGRFFLQASPQQYDIISGEPPPPKVMGAVNLYTSEFFRLMHSRLKEGGIATFWLPINQLKVDEAKTILRAFHDAFANASVWASADQDWIMMGIKGSGRKVKEEEIRQLWSQSGSGGDLRQIGIEVPQQLGALFVMDAEGIDQITHDVAPLTDCYPKRLTDEPWDEEAGHRFALMYLAAPSALQRFLHSSLAATIWPETLNKSLESFFILRQTRYLSEMIGSNKLAELDLYLRHSQLRMPVLEVLGSDGFRLAIAEGVAKRSLTPPLEIMPDLVAGALAQRDIGGAIGLLETEKDRGVSSLNDTFLLTYLYCLNGSVEKAEALAVANVGSIKKDSFVDWLWGKLATDFGFHPPG
;
A
#
# COMPACT_ATOMS: atom_id res chain seq x y z
N MET A 1 2.04 81.94 15.96
CA MET A 1 1.94 81.16 17.22
C MET A 1 2.77 79.90 17.06
N ALA A 2 3.57 79.58 18.07
CA ALA A 2 4.70 78.66 18.02
C ALA A 2 4.32 77.23 17.61
N SER A 3 5.20 76.63 16.81
CA SER A 3 5.25 75.19 16.53
C SER A 3 5.66 74.46 17.82
N GLU A 4 4.71 73.90 18.56
CA GLU A 4 5.00 72.86 19.55
C GLU A 4 5.42 71.58 18.82
N ARG A 5 6.73 71.41 18.62
CA ARG A 5 7.28 70.09 18.35
C ARG A 5 7.09 69.27 19.62
N SER A 6 6.09 68.38 19.61
CA SER A 6 5.94 67.32 20.61
C SER A 6 7.25 66.54 20.69
N SER A 7 8.07 66.83 21.70
CA SER A 7 9.31 66.13 21.98
C SER A 7 8.97 64.75 22.52
N TRP A 8 8.97 63.76 21.64
CA TRP A 8 8.88 62.36 22.05
C TRP A 8 10.05 62.06 22.99
N SER A 9 9.76 61.86 24.29
CA SER A 9 10.77 61.60 25.31
C SER A 9 10.49 60.27 25.98
N ILE A 10 11.50 59.40 25.98
CA ILE A 10 11.48 58.07 26.60
C ILE A 10 11.24 58.17 28.11
N SER A 11 11.55 59.32 28.73
CA SER A 11 11.35 59.53 30.17
C SER A 11 9.91 59.85 30.57
N GLN A 12 9.04 60.22 29.62
CA GLN A 12 7.63 60.53 29.91
C GLN A 12 6.77 59.25 29.95
N PRO A 13 5.67 59.24 30.74
CA PRO A 13 4.80 58.06 30.91
C PRO A 13 4.29 57.48 29.60
N VAL A 14 3.92 58.35 28.66
CA VAL A 14 3.41 57.97 27.32
C VAL A 14 4.49 57.29 26.46
N GLY A 15 5.73 57.77 26.54
CA GLY A 15 6.88 57.16 25.84
C GLY A 15 7.21 55.76 26.39
N ARG A 16 7.19 55.59 27.72
CA ARG A 16 7.39 54.27 28.36
C ARG A 16 6.28 53.29 28.03
N LEU A 17 5.02 53.74 28.03
CA LEU A 17 3.87 52.90 27.67
C LEU A 17 3.95 52.44 26.21
N THR A 18 4.36 53.33 25.30
CA THR A 18 4.50 52.99 23.88
C THR A 18 5.63 51.98 23.67
N ILE A 19 6.78 52.16 24.35
CA ILE A 19 7.87 51.17 24.31
C ILE A 19 7.42 49.83 24.88
N ALA A 20 6.69 49.81 26.00
CA ALA A 20 6.17 48.58 26.59
C ALA A 20 5.17 47.87 25.65
N LEU A 21 4.30 48.62 24.97
CA LEU A 21 3.37 48.08 23.98
C LEU A 21 4.10 47.56 22.73
N CYS A 22 5.10 48.28 22.22
CA CYS A 22 5.93 47.82 21.11
C CYS A 22 6.73 46.58 21.49
N ALA A 23 7.34 46.55 22.67
CA ALA A 23 8.05 45.38 23.19
C ALA A 23 7.08 44.20 23.36
N GLY A 24 5.88 44.44 23.91
CA GLY A 24 4.82 43.45 24.02
C GLY A 24 4.37 42.91 22.66
N ALA A 25 4.18 43.77 21.65
CA ALA A 25 3.83 43.37 20.29
C ALA A 25 4.95 42.59 19.59
N ILE A 26 6.21 42.97 19.79
CA ILE A 26 7.38 42.23 19.29
C ILE A 26 7.46 40.86 19.96
N LEU A 27 7.27 40.79 21.29
CA LEU A 27 7.25 39.53 22.04
C LEU A 27 6.10 38.63 21.58
N LEU A 28 4.91 39.21 21.34
CA LEU A 28 3.77 38.51 20.81
C LEU A 28 4.08 37.98 19.41
N MET A 29 4.59 38.81 18.50
CA MET A 29 4.97 38.39 17.14
C MET A 29 6.13 37.38 17.12
N ALA A 30 7.00 37.36 18.14
CA ALA A 30 8.05 36.36 18.26
C ALA A 30 7.53 35.00 18.77
N ILE A 31 6.54 35.01 19.67
CA ILE A 31 6.06 33.79 20.36
C ILE A 31 4.88 33.15 19.62
N LEU A 32 3.92 33.96 19.14
CA LEU A 32 2.64 33.48 18.61
C LEU A 32 2.76 32.64 17.34
N PRO A 33 3.59 33.00 16.32
CA PRO A 33 3.70 32.21 15.10
C PRO A 33 4.36 30.86 15.36
N TYR A 34 5.39 30.84 16.21
CA TYR A 34 6.19 29.65 16.48
C TYR A 34 5.38 28.57 17.23
N HIS A 35 4.63 28.96 18.27
CA HIS A 35 3.75 28.02 18.99
C HIS A 35 2.55 27.56 18.16
N ARG A 36 2.04 28.40 17.24
CA ARG A 36 0.94 28.00 16.34
C ARG A 36 1.41 27.00 15.27
N ALA A 37 2.59 27.17 14.71
CA ALA A 37 3.14 26.23 13.74
C ALA A 37 3.42 24.87 14.39
N GLU A 38 4.11 24.85 15.54
CA GLU A 38 4.37 23.60 16.26
C GLU A 38 3.08 22.88 16.68
N SER A 39 2.07 23.62 17.15
CA SER A 39 0.78 23.03 17.48
C SER A 39 0.03 22.55 16.25
N HIS A 40 0.03 23.28 15.13
CA HIS A 40 -0.61 22.85 13.89
C HIS A 40 0.00 21.54 13.36
N PHE A 41 1.33 21.45 13.25
CA PHE A 41 1.98 20.24 12.75
C PHE A 41 1.89 19.06 13.72
N SER A 42 1.88 19.32 15.04
CA SER A 42 1.60 18.28 16.02
C SER A 42 0.15 17.78 15.93
N HIS A 43 -0.82 18.63 15.61
CA HIS A 43 -2.19 18.19 15.32
C HIS A 43 -2.27 17.37 14.03
N ALA A 44 -1.50 17.73 13.01
CA ALA A 44 -1.43 16.99 11.74
C ALA A 44 -0.87 15.57 11.89
N SER A 45 0.17 15.37 12.72
CA SER A 45 0.76 14.05 12.94
C SER A 45 -0.02 13.19 13.94
N ARG A 46 -0.76 13.81 14.88
CA ARG A 46 -1.47 13.14 15.97
C ARG A 46 -2.36 11.94 15.56
N PRO A 47 -3.18 12.00 14.48
CA PRO A 47 -4.02 10.86 14.07
C PRO A 47 -3.23 9.61 13.70
N TYR A 48 -1.93 9.76 13.42
CA TYR A 48 -1.04 8.68 13.02
C TYR A 48 -0.06 8.29 14.13
N GLU A 49 0.08 9.10 15.17
CA GLU A 49 0.93 8.84 16.33
C GLU A 49 0.20 8.05 17.42
N ILE A 50 -1.13 8.17 17.51
CA ILE A 50 -1.91 7.62 18.63
C ILE A 50 -3.17 6.93 18.06
N ASP A 51 -3.51 5.76 18.60
CA ASP A 51 -4.79 5.08 18.28
C ASP A 51 -5.99 5.71 19.03
N GLU A 52 -7.20 5.23 18.74
CA GLU A 52 -8.44 5.69 19.39
C GLU A 52 -8.47 5.46 20.90
N HIS A 53 -7.63 4.55 21.42
CA HIS A 53 -7.53 4.19 22.84
C HIS A 53 -6.41 4.96 23.55
N GLY A 54 -5.67 5.83 22.86
CA GLY A 54 -4.59 6.61 23.44
C GLY A 54 -3.22 5.93 23.41
N ASN A 55 -3.07 4.77 22.76
CA ASN A 55 -1.79 4.07 22.66
C ASN A 55 -0.92 4.69 21.58
N VAL A 56 0.38 4.86 21.86
CA VAL A 56 1.34 5.37 20.89
C VAL A 56 1.59 4.33 19.80
N LEU A 57 1.20 4.65 18.56
CA LEU A 57 1.39 3.84 17.36
C LEU A 57 2.69 4.18 16.63
N ALA A 58 3.06 5.46 16.59
CA ALA A 58 4.22 5.94 15.84
C ALA A 58 4.73 7.23 16.47
N HIS A 59 5.96 7.61 16.14
CA HIS A 59 6.57 8.86 16.57
C HIS A 59 7.20 9.58 15.39
N VAL A 60 7.18 10.92 15.44
CA VAL A 60 7.86 11.75 14.45
C VAL A 60 9.38 11.60 14.61
N VAL A 61 10.05 11.06 13.60
CA VAL A 61 11.51 10.89 13.57
C VAL A 61 12.23 12.05 12.87
N LYS A 62 11.54 12.76 11.99
CA LYS A 62 12.10 13.92 11.29
C LYS A 62 11.01 14.90 10.87
N ARG A 63 11.30 16.19 11.00
CA ARG A 63 10.54 17.29 10.38
C ARG A 63 11.47 18.11 9.50
N ILE A 64 10.98 18.53 8.34
CA ILE A 64 11.69 19.41 7.42
C ILE A 64 10.70 20.46 6.92
N GLU A 65 10.98 21.73 7.21
CA GLU A 65 10.29 22.85 6.58
C GLU A 65 10.91 23.09 5.20
N GLY A 66 10.15 22.81 4.14
CA GLY A 66 10.55 23.02 2.76
C GLY A 66 10.15 24.40 2.26
N THR A 67 10.41 24.65 0.97
CA THR A 67 10.07 25.92 0.32
C THR A 67 8.57 26.16 0.14
N SER A 68 7.80 25.08 -0.01
CA SER A 68 6.35 25.14 -0.26
C SER A 68 5.53 24.45 0.83
N ASP A 69 6.11 23.44 1.46
CA ASP A 69 5.40 22.52 2.35
C ASP A 69 6.26 22.12 3.55
N THR A 70 5.61 21.66 4.62
CA THR A 70 6.29 21.07 5.77
C THR A 70 6.15 19.56 5.75
N LEU A 71 7.27 18.84 5.74
CA LEU A 71 7.29 17.38 5.72
C LEU A 71 7.49 16.84 7.13
N GLN A 72 6.71 15.83 7.49
CA GLN A 72 6.89 15.07 8.73
C GLN A 72 7.06 13.59 8.39
N LEU A 73 8.13 12.99 8.87
CA LEU A 73 8.37 11.56 8.76
C LEU A 73 8.07 10.90 10.10
N LEU A 74 7.07 10.04 10.12
CA LEU A 74 6.70 9.22 11.26
C LEU A 74 7.26 7.82 11.10
N ARG A 75 7.65 7.19 12.20
CA ARG A 75 8.09 5.80 12.28
C ARG A 75 7.23 5.05 13.27
N ARG A 76 6.71 3.90 12.85
CA ARG A 76 6.10 2.91 13.74
C ARG A 76 7.11 1.81 14.02
N ASP A 77 7.30 1.51 15.30
CA ASP A 77 8.13 0.40 15.75
C ASP A 77 7.24 -0.80 16.11
N LEU A 78 7.79 -2.00 15.96
CA LEU A 78 7.21 -3.26 16.37
C LEU A 78 8.29 -4.06 17.09
N PHE A 79 8.03 -4.48 18.32
CA PHE A 79 8.98 -5.22 19.16
C PHE A 79 10.35 -4.53 19.30
N GLY A 80 10.36 -3.18 19.31
CA GLY A 80 11.57 -2.35 19.41
C GLY A 80 12.32 -2.17 18.08
N GLU A 81 11.82 -2.70 16.97
CA GLU A 81 12.41 -2.57 15.64
C GLU A 81 11.55 -1.70 14.71
N PRO A 82 12.13 -0.96 13.76
CA PRO A 82 11.37 -0.23 12.75
C PRO A 82 10.46 -1.16 11.93
N TYR A 83 9.15 -0.89 11.95
CA TYR A 83 8.17 -1.65 11.17
C TYR A 83 7.81 -0.94 9.88
N TYR A 84 7.37 0.32 9.96
CA TYR A 84 7.15 1.14 8.77
C TYR A 84 7.28 2.63 9.04
N TYR A 85 7.34 3.39 7.95
CA TYR A 85 7.40 4.83 7.93
C TYR A 85 6.17 5.41 7.24
N ARG A 86 5.79 6.61 7.62
CA ARG A 86 4.75 7.39 6.95
C ARG A 86 5.25 8.81 6.72
N LEU A 87 5.15 9.25 5.47
CA LEU A 87 5.47 10.60 5.03
C LEU A 87 4.20 11.43 5.01
N LEU A 88 4.17 12.47 5.84
CA LEU A 88 3.16 13.52 5.81
C LEU A 88 3.74 14.76 5.12
N THR A 89 2.93 15.44 4.32
CA THR A 89 3.22 16.77 3.78
C THR A 89 2.07 17.68 4.20
N ASN A 90 2.41 18.71 4.98
CA ASN A 90 1.48 19.52 5.76
C ASN A 90 0.65 18.61 6.70
N ASP A 91 -0.64 18.47 6.43
CA ASP A 91 -1.60 17.63 7.15
C ASP A 91 -2.02 16.36 6.37
N PHE A 92 -1.49 16.14 5.17
CA PHE A 92 -1.85 15.01 4.33
C PHE A 92 -0.83 13.87 4.39
N SER A 93 -1.34 12.64 4.51
CA SER A 93 -0.55 11.41 4.37
C SER A 93 -0.26 11.13 2.90
N MET A 94 0.96 11.44 2.45
CA MET A 94 1.34 11.34 1.04
C MET A 94 1.84 9.96 0.63
N SER A 95 2.62 9.30 1.48
CA SER A 95 3.26 8.02 1.17
C SER A 95 3.60 7.27 2.46
N ALA A 96 3.76 5.95 2.38
CA ALA A 96 4.16 5.13 3.51
C ALA A 96 4.87 3.85 3.06
N THR A 97 5.58 3.20 3.97
CA THR A 97 6.26 1.90 3.75
C THR A 97 5.57 0.75 4.47
N ASN A 98 4.32 0.93 4.92
CA ASN A 98 3.55 -0.16 5.52
C ASN A 98 3.20 -1.25 4.49
N PRO A 99 2.83 -2.47 4.90
CA PRO A 99 2.66 -3.60 3.99
C PRO A 99 1.69 -3.33 2.83
N ARG A 100 0.56 -2.65 3.11
CA ARG A 100 -0.44 -2.28 2.10
C ARG A 100 0.14 -1.32 1.06
N ASN A 101 0.82 -0.27 1.51
CA ASN A 101 1.46 0.69 0.59
C ASN A 101 2.59 0.03 -0.22
N GLN A 102 3.42 -0.81 0.41
CA GLN A 102 4.45 -1.54 -0.33
C GLN A 102 3.85 -2.46 -1.39
N ARG A 103 2.70 -3.08 -1.13
CA ARG A 103 2.04 -3.95 -2.10
C ARG A 103 1.71 -3.21 -3.39
N TYR A 104 1.03 -2.06 -3.34
CA TYR A 104 0.74 -1.35 -4.58
C TYR A 104 1.99 -0.72 -5.20
N MET A 105 2.85 -0.06 -4.42
CA MET A 105 4.04 0.64 -4.93
C MET A 105 5.02 -0.31 -5.63
N ARG A 106 5.25 -1.51 -5.07
CA ARG A 106 6.10 -2.51 -5.72
C ARG A 106 5.42 -3.07 -6.99
N LEU A 107 4.09 -3.15 -7.03
CA LEU A 107 3.36 -3.55 -8.25
C LEU A 107 3.42 -2.49 -9.35
N PHE A 108 3.56 -1.20 -9.04
CA PHE A 108 3.85 -0.16 -10.04
C PHE A 108 5.15 -0.41 -10.81
N ALA A 109 6.13 -1.07 -10.16
CA ALA A 109 7.39 -1.47 -10.77
C ALA A 109 7.32 -2.86 -11.43
N TYR A 110 6.82 -3.86 -10.71
CA TYR A 110 6.88 -5.25 -11.16
C TYR A 110 5.89 -5.58 -12.28
N LEU A 111 4.75 -4.89 -12.35
CA LEU A 111 3.80 -5.09 -13.44
C LEU A 111 4.40 -4.72 -14.81
N PRO A 112 4.95 -3.50 -15.03
CA PRO A 112 5.58 -3.17 -16.30
C PRO A 112 6.88 -3.97 -16.53
N LEU A 113 7.65 -4.29 -15.49
CA LEU A 113 8.83 -5.16 -15.64
C LEU A 113 8.47 -6.61 -16.05
N ALA A 114 7.30 -7.12 -15.64
CA ALA A 114 6.83 -8.43 -16.09
C ALA A 114 6.48 -8.42 -17.59
N PHE A 115 5.93 -7.31 -18.10
CA PHE A 115 5.52 -7.17 -19.50
C PHE A 115 6.62 -6.62 -20.43
N ARG A 116 7.69 -6.04 -19.87
CA ARG A 116 8.86 -5.52 -20.60
C ARG A 116 10.16 -5.77 -19.80
N PRO A 117 10.57 -7.03 -19.59
CA PRO A 117 11.76 -7.38 -18.80
C PRO A 117 13.08 -6.84 -19.37
N GLU A 118 13.11 -6.49 -20.66
CA GLU A 118 14.23 -5.88 -21.38
C GLU A 118 14.42 -4.38 -21.10
N SER A 119 13.58 -3.76 -20.26
CA SER A 119 13.61 -2.31 -19.98
C SER A 119 14.96 -1.86 -19.41
N GLU A 120 15.55 -0.82 -20.02
CA GLU A 120 16.86 -0.28 -19.61
C GLU A 120 16.76 1.11 -18.98
N ASP A 121 15.95 1.99 -19.59
CA ASP A 121 15.74 3.37 -19.14
C ASP A 121 14.36 3.52 -18.51
N VAL A 122 14.33 3.85 -17.22
CA VAL A 122 13.08 4.01 -16.47
C VAL A 122 12.95 5.43 -15.89
N LEU A 123 11.74 5.95 -15.86
CA LEU A 123 11.40 7.22 -15.23
C LEU A 123 10.38 6.98 -14.12
N LEU A 124 10.69 7.46 -12.93
CA LEU A 124 9.75 7.52 -11.81
C LEU A 124 9.38 8.98 -11.55
N LEU A 125 8.09 9.29 -11.65
CA LEU A 125 7.50 10.57 -11.27
C LEU A 125 6.91 10.44 -9.87
N CYS A 126 7.22 11.40 -9.00
CA CYS A 126 6.82 11.46 -7.59
C CYS A 126 7.46 10.32 -6.78
N TYR A 127 8.62 10.59 -6.18
CA TYR A 127 9.47 9.59 -5.54
C TYR A 127 8.87 9.06 -4.22
N GLY A 128 8.20 9.92 -3.45
CA GLY A 128 7.54 9.56 -2.18
C GLY A 128 8.50 8.91 -1.17
N CYS A 129 8.22 7.66 -0.78
CA CYS A 129 9.10 6.90 0.12
C CYS A 129 10.17 6.06 -0.60
N GLY A 130 10.27 6.12 -1.93
CA GLY A 130 11.28 5.38 -2.69
C GLY A 130 11.02 3.89 -2.89
N VAL A 131 9.86 3.35 -2.47
CA VAL A 131 9.54 1.92 -2.59
C VAL A 131 9.47 1.48 -4.06
N THR A 132 8.82 2.26 -4.92
CA THR A 132 8.73 1.97 -6.36
C THR A 132 10.09 2.07 -7.04
N ALA A 133 10.92 3.04 -6.63
CA ALA A 133 12.30 3.18 -7.09
C ALA A 133 13.16 1.95 -6.72
N ASP A 134 13.09 1.50 -5.46
CA ASP A 134 13.77 0.28 -4.99
C ASP A 134 13.35 -0.96 -5.80
N ALA A 135 12.06 -1.14 -6.04
CA ALA A 135 11.56 -2.26 -6.85
C ALA A 135 11.96 -2.17 -8.34
N LEU A 136 11.94 -0.99 -8.95
CA LEU A 136 12.39 -0.80 -10.33
C LEU A 136 13.87 -1.17 -10.50
N LEU A 137 14.71 -0.90 -9.50
CA LEU A 137 16.13 -1.23 -9.52
C LEU A 137 16.41 -2.75 -9.48
N HIS A 138 15.44 -3.56 -9.05
CA HIS A 138 15.50 -5.02 -9.15
C HIS A 138 15.18 -5.55 -10.56
N GLY A 139 14.81 -4.68 -11.51
CA GLY A 139 14.69 -5.05 -12.92
C GLY A 139 16.04 -5.48 -13.49
N PRO A 140 16.15 -6.68 -14.12
CA PRO A 140 17.44 -7.26 -14.53
C PRO A 140 18.25 -6.41 -15.50
N ASN A 141 17.57 -5.67 -16.37
CA ASN A 141 18.18 -4.92 -17.46
C ASN A 141 18.19 -3.41 -17.20
N VAL A 142 17.68 -2.94 -16.05
CA VAL A 142 17.61 -1.52 -15.73
C VAL A 142 19.03 -0.96 -15.56
N LYS A 143 19.40 -0.05 -16.45
CA LYS A 143 20.72 0.62 -16.48
C LYS A 143 20.65 2.05 -15.97
N ARG A 144 19.50 2.70 -16.11
CA ARG A 144 19.30 4.09 -15.69
C ARG A 144 17.89 4.29 -15.17
N MET A 145 17.77 4.96 -14.03
CA MET A 145 16.51 5.49 -13.52
C MET A 145 16.64 6.99 -13.30
N ASP A 146 15.77 7.78 -13.92
CA ASP A 146 15.55 9.16 -13.51
C ASP A 146 14.40 9.16 -12.47
N ALA A 147 14.65 9.70 -11.28
CA ALA A 147 13.64 9.83 -10.22
C ALA A 147 13.33 11.32 -10.04
N VAL A 148 12.11 11.72 -10.39
CA VAL A 148 11.69 13.12 -10.43
C VAL A 148 10.72 13.39 -9.30
N ASP A 149 11.03 14.37 -8.46
CA ASP A 149 10.13 14.85 -7.41
C ASP A 149 10.23 16.37 -7.32
N ILE A 150 9.12 17.04 -7.06
CA ILE A 150 9.09 18.50 -6.92
C ILE A 150 9.77 18.96 -5.63
N SER A 151 9.79 18.10 -4.60
CA SER A 151 10.37 18.40 -3.30
C SER A 151 11.76 17.78 -3.15
N LYS A 152 12.77 18.64 -2.94
CA LYS A 152 14.12 18.19 -2.55
C LYS A 152 14.11 17.55 -1.16
N GLU A 153 13.16 17.93 -0.30
CA GLU A 153 13.03 17.43 1.06
C GLU A 153 12.62 15.95 1.06
N VAL A 154 11.79 15.52 0.10
CA VAL A 154 11.47 14.10 -0.13
C VAL A 154 12.74 13.27 -0.34
N PHE A 155 13.66 13.74 -1.19
CA PHE A 155 14.96 13.07 -1.37
C PHE A 155 15.84 13.14 -0.12
N ALA A 156 15.82 14.26 0.62
CA ALA A 156 16.58 14.39 1.87
C ALA A 156 16.11 13.41 2.95
N LEU A 157 14.82 13.06 2.97
CA LEU A 157 14.24 12.06 3.87
C LEU A 157 14.63 10.62 3.52
N ALA A 158 15.12 10.36 2.30
CA ALA A 158 15.43 9.00 1.85
C ALA A 158 16.43 8.23 2.75
N ASN A 159 17.32 8.96 3.43
CA ASN A 159 18.30 8.38 4.37
C ASN A 159 17.72 7.97 5.74
N PHE A 160 16.49 8.38 6.07
CA PHE A 160 15.85 8.10 7.35
C PHE A 160 15.01 6.82 7.34
N TYR A 161 14.58 6.38 6.15
CA TYR A 161 13.92 5.09 5.99
C TYR A 161 14.92 3.97 6.27
N SER A 162 14.56 3.10 7.20
CA SER A 162 15.24 1.83 7.45
C SER A 162 14.20 0.71 7.54
N GLY A 163 14.61 -0.53 7.35
CA GLY A 163 13.68 -1.64 7.45
C GLY A 163 14.20 -2.89 6.77
N ILE A 164 13.50 -3.98 7.01
CA ILE A 164 13.79 -5.27 6.40
C ILE A 164 13.54 -5.15 4.89
N ASN A 165 14.56 -5.45 4.09
CA ASN A 165 14.53 -5.41 2.61
C ASN A 165 14.22 -4.02 2.01
N TYR A 166 14.45 -2.93 2.75
CA TYR A 166 14.45 -1.59 2.16
C TYR A 166 15.88 -1.04 2.12
N SER A 167 16.34 -0.71 0.92
CA SER A 167 17.55 0.06 0.71
C SER A 167 17.16 1.46 0.23
N ASN A 168 17.91 2.50 0.61
CA ASN A 168 17.68 3.82 0.02
C ASN A 168 18.10 3.77 -1.47
N PRO A 169 17.16 3.80 -2.43
CA PRO A 169 17.48 3.63 -3.85
C PRO A 169 18.30 4.79 -4.40
N LEU A 170 18.32 5.97 -3.76
CA LEU A 170 19.15 7.09 -4.19
C LEU A 170 20.65 6.84 -4.06
N ARG A 171 21.06 5.75 -3.40
CA ARG A 171 22.46 5.33 -3.29
C ARG A 171 22.91 4.46 -4.45
N ASP A 172 21.99 3.93 -5.25
CA ASP A 172 22.33 3.14 -6.41
C ASP A 172 22.84 4.06 -7.53
N PRO A 173 24.01 3.78 -8.14
CA PRO A 173 24.62 4.66 -9.14
C PRO A 173 23.80 4.78 -10.43
N ARG A 174 22.80 3.92 -10.63
CA ARG A 174 21.86 4.01 -11.77
C ARG A 174 20.82 5.12 -11.58
N VAL A 175 20.64 5.62 -10.35
CA VAL A 175 19.59 6.59 -10.01
C VAL A 175 20.07 8.02 -10.16
N HIS A 176 19.29 8.80 -10.88
CA HIS A 176 19.49 10.23 -11.09
C HIS A 176 18.29 10.97 -10.47
N ALA A 177 18.47 11.49 -9.26
CA ALA A 177 17.44 12.29 -8.60
C ALA A 177 17.38 13.68 -9.24
N VAL A 178 16.17 14.10 -9.65
CA VAL A 178 15.92 15.39 -10.29
C VAL A 178 14.84 16.12 -9.51
N VAL A 179 15.20 17.25 -8.91
CA VAL A 179 14.25 18.13 -8.21
C VAL A 179 13.53 18.98 -9.25
N GLN A 180 12.33 18.57 -9.65
CA GLN A 180 11.54 19.24 -10.69
C GLN A 180 10.07 18.81 -10.63
N ASP A 181 9.17 19.68 -11.09
CA ASP A 181 7.79 19.29 -11.39
C ASP A 181 7.75 18.20 -12.49
N GLY A 182 7.04 17.11 -12.24
CA GLY A 182 7.02 15.96 -13.14
C GLY A 182 6.48 16.28 -14.54
N ARG A 183 5.49 17.17 -14.64
CA ARG A 183 4.95 17.62 -15.91
C ARG A 183 5.95 18.49 -16.68
N PHE A 184 6.56 19.47 -16.02
CA PHE A 184 7.59 20.30 -16.60
C PHE A 184 8.80 19.46 -17.06
N PHE A 185 9.22 18.48 -16.28
CA PHE A 185 10.31 17.57 -16.65
C PHE A 185 10.03 16.87 -17.98
N LEU A 186 8.83 16.30 -18.15
CA LEU A 186 8.43 15.66 -19.41
C LEU A 186 8.33 16.68 -20.58
N GLN A 187 7.95 17.93 -20.32
CA GLN A 187 7.92 18.97 -21.35
C GLN A 187 9.33 19.37 -21.80
N ALA A 188 10.24 19.55 -20.85
CA ALA A 188 11.58 20.08 -21.08
C ALA A 188 12.58 19.02 -21.59
N SER A 189 12.43 17.76 -21.17
CA SER A 189 13.33 16.68 -21.56
C SER A 189 12.87 15.98 -22.85
N PRO A 190 13.72 15.82 -23.88
CA PRO A 190 13.39 15.01 -25.04
C PRO A 190 13.62 13.50 -24.83
N GLN A 191 14.15 13.10 -23.67
CA GLN A 191 14.50 11.70 -23.38
C GLN A 191 13.25 10.81 -23.42
N GLN A 192 13.43 9.59 -23.96
CA GLN A 192 12.40 8.56 -24.00
C GLN A 192 12.77 7.40 -23.09
N TYR A 193 11.75 6.78 -22.51
CA TYR A 193 11.90 5.73 -21.50
C TYR A 193 11.19 4.44 -21.94
N ASP A 194 11.71 3.30 -21.48
CA ASP A 194 11.05 2.00 -21.61
C ASP A 194 9.87 1.89 -20.65
N ILE A 195 10.01 2.44 -19.44
CA ILE A 195 8.96 2.50 -18.42
C ILE A 195 8.86 3.93 -17.88
N ILE A 196 7.64 4.46 -17.77
CA ILE A 196 7.34 5.65 -16.98
C ILE A 196 6.31 5.26 -15.92
N SER A 197 6.66 5.39 -14.64
CA SER A 197 5.75 5.15 -13.51
C SER A 197 5.44 6.45 -12.80
N GLY A 198 4.20 6.65 -12.37
CA GLY A 198 3.78 7.85 -11.64
C GLY A 198 2.74 7.59 -10.56
N GLU A 199 3.10 7.95 -9.33
CA GLU A 199 2.25 7.85 -8.14
C GLU A 199 2.19 9.23 -7.45
N PRO A 200 1.53 10.22 -8.09
CA PRO A 200 1.50 11.57 -7.55
C PRO A 200 0.68 11.64 -6.25
N PRO A 201 0.73 12.78 -5.52
CA PRO A 201 -0.18 13.04 -4.42
C PRO A 201 -1.64 12.80 -4.80
N PRO A 202 -2.53 12.53 -3.83
CA PRO A 202 -3.95 12.36 -4.09
C PRO A 202 -4.51 13.40 -5.06
N PRO A 203 -5.33 13.02 -6.07
CA PRO A 203 -5.70 13.92 -7.17
C PRO A 203 -6.37 15.24 -6.73
N LYS A 204 -6.99 15.25 -5.55
CA LYS A 204 -7.67 16.41 -4.96
C LYS A 204 -6.76 17.33 -4.13
N VAL A 205 -5.51 16.95 -3.89
CA VAL A 205 -4.50 17.82 -3.29
C VAL A 205 -4.17 18.95 -4.27
N MET A 206 -3.91 20.15 -3.74
CA MET A 206 -3.60 21.33 -4.52
C MET A 206 -2.50 21.06 -5.55
N GLY A 207 -2.76 21.38 -6.82
CA GLY A 207 -1.81 21.22 -7.92
C GLY A 207 -1.72 19.81 -8.51
N ALA A 208 -2.08 18.76 -7.79
CA ALA A 208 -1.95 17.37 -8.24
C ALA A 208 -2.82 17.05 -9.46
N VAL A 209 -3.99 17.68 -9.58
CA VAL A 209 -4.92 17.54 -10.72
C VAL A 209 -4.25 17.73 -12.09
N ASN A 210 -3.20 18.54 -12.17
CA ASN A 210 -2.48 18.83 -13.42
C ASN A 210 -1.68 17.63 -13.96
N LEU A 211 -1.51 16.58 -13.14
CA LEU A 211 -0.87 15.30 -13.48
C LEU A 211 -1.90 14.22 -13.85
N TYR A 212 -3.19 14.57 -13.95
CA TYR A 212 -4.28 13.64 -14.25
C TYR A 212 -5.05 13.98 -15.53
N THR A 213 -4.59 14.97 -16.30
CA THR A 213 -5.29 15.46 -17.49
C THR A 213 -4.92 14.70 -18.76
N SER A 214 -5.79 14.74 -19.77
CA SER A 214 -5.49 14.17 -21.10
C SER A 214 -4.20 14.75 -21.69
N GLU A 215 -3.93 16.05 -21.47
CA GLU A 215 -2.70 16.70 -21.91
C GLU A 215 -1.46 16.10 -21.25
N PHE A 216 -1.52 15.85 -19.94
CA PHE A 216 -0.43 15.22 -19.20
C PHE A 216 -0.21 13.77 -19.65
N PHE A 217 -1.27 12.98 -19.81
CA PHE A 217 -1.12 11.59 -20.27
C PHE A 217 -0.62 11.51 -21.72
N ARG A 218 -1.03 12.41 -22.62
CA ARG A 218 -0.45 12.52 -23.96
C ARG A 218 1.03 12.87 -23.92
N LEU A 219 1.42 13.74 -23.00
CA LEU A 219 2.82 14.08 -22.78
C LEU A 219 3.62 12.85 -22.29
N MET A 220 3.10 12.11 -21.31
CA MET A 220 3.67 10.85 -20.84
C MET A 220 3.84 9.84 -21.98
N HIS A 221 2.80 9.61 -22.78
CA HIS A 221 2.84 8.76 -23.98
C HIS A 221 3.92 9.20 -24.99
N SER A 222 4.09 10.51 -25.20
CA SER A 222 5.11 11.04 -26.13
C SER A 222 6.56 10.76 -25.70
N ARG A 223 6.78 10.51 -24.40
CA ARG A 223 8.10 10.19 -23.81
C ARG A 223 8.34 8.69 -23.62
N LEU A 224 7.43 7.83 -24.06
CA LEU A 224 7.71 6.39 -24.14
C LEU A 224 8.45 6.05 -25.43
N LYS A 225 9.38 5.10 -25.34
CA LYS A 225 9.90 4.35 -26.49
C LYS A 225 8.79 3.48 -27.07
N GLU A 226 8.96 2.98 -28.29
CA GLU A 226 8.01 2.03 -28.88
C GLU A 226 7.94 0.74 -28.06
N GLY A 227 6.71 0.27 -27.78
CA GLY A 227 6.45 -0.82 -26.83
C GLY A 227 6.67 -0.44 -25.36
N GLY A 228 6.99 0.81 -25.05
CA GLY A 228 7.16 1.29 -23.69
C GLY A 228 5.85 1.29 -22.90
N ILE A 229 5.97 1.18 -21.58
CA ILE A 229 4.82 1.03 -20.67
C ILE A 229 4.75 2.22 -19.70
N ALA A 230 3.58 2.83 -19.62
CA ALA A 230 3.22 3.77 -18.56
C ALA A 230 2.43 3.06 -17.47
N THR A 231 2.74 3.31 -16.19
CA THR A 231 1.90 2.97 -15.04
C THR A 231 1.54 4.24 -14.27
N PHE A 232 0.27 4.40 -13.91
CA PHE A 232 -0.20 5.60 -13.22
C PHE A 232 -1.31 5.31 -12.19
N TRP A 233 -1.26 6.00 -11.05
CA TRP A 233 -2.12 5.70 -9.91
C TRP A 233 -3.53 6.27 -10.01
N LEU A 234 -4.52 5.40 -9.83
CA LEU A 234 -5.93 5.73 -9.73
C LEU A 234 -6.46 5.31 -8.34
N PRO A 235 -6.52 6.24 -7.37
CA PRO A 235 -7.05 5.96 -6.03
C PRO A 235 -8.57 6.04 -6.00
N ILE A 236 -9.25 4.94 -6.33
CA ILE A 236 -10.72 4.95 -6.35
C ILE A 236 -11.33 5.10 -4.95
N ASN A 237 -10.55 4.89 -3.88
CA ASN A 237 -10.93 5.17 -2.49
C ASN A 237 -10.86 6.66 -2.10
N GLN A 238 -10.31 7.53 -2.96
CA GLN A 238 -10.15 8.97 -2.68
C GLN A 238 -10.85 9.84 -3.75
N LEU A 239 -11.75 9.23 -4.52
CA LEU A 239 -12.44 9.82 -5.64
C LEU A 239 -13.92 9.44 -5.62
N LYS A 240 -14.78 10.32 -6.13
CA LYS A 240 -16.11 9.90 -6.56
C LYS A 240 -15.99 9.00 -7.78
N VAL A 241 -16.97 8.10 -7.98
CA VAL A 241 -16.97 7.18 -9.12
C VAL A 241 -16.87 7.92 -10.46
N ASP A 242 -17.59 9.03 -10.63
CA ASP A 242 -17.53 9.82 -11.86
C ASP A 242 -16.20 10.58 -12.02
N GLU A 243 -15.54 10.92 -10.91
CA GLU A 243 -14.19 11.52 -10.94
C GLU A 243 -13.14 10.48 -11.36
N ALA A 244 -13.25 9.24 -10.88
CA ALA A 244 -12.41 8.14 -11.35
C ALA A 244 -12.63 7.89 -12.85
N LYS A 245 -13.88 7.92 -13.34
CA LYS A 245 -14.21 7.76 -14.76
C LYS A 245 -13.65 8.89 -15.64
N THR A 246 -13.67 10.14 -15.18
CA THR A 246 -13.11 11.26 -15.97
C THR A 246 -11.58 11.14 -16.13
N ILE A 247 -10.89 10.63 -15.10
CA ILE A 247 -9.45 10.33 -15.17
C ILE A 247 -9.19 9.14 -16.10
N LEU A 248 -9.97 8.07 -15.98
CA LEU A 248 -9.86 6.90 -16.86
C LEU A 248 -10.07 7.26 -18.34
N ARG A 249 -11.07 8.09 -18.64
CA ARG A 249 -11.30 8.62 -19.99
C ARG A 249 -10.09 9.40 -20.49
N ALA A 250 -9.54 10.29 -19.66
CA ALA A 250 -8.36 11.09 -20.00
C ALA A 250 -7.12 10.22 -20.28
N PHE A 251 -6.91 9.16 -19.49
CA PHE A 251 -5.83 8.20 -19.68
C PHE A 251 -6.01 7.41 -20.99
N HIS A 252 -7.22 6.90 -21.22
CA HIS A 252 -7.56 6.12 -22.41
C HIS A 252 -7.48 6.93 -23.71
N ASP A 253 -7.79 8.23 -23.67
CA ASP A 253 -7.56 9.15 -24.81
C ASP A 253 -6.08 9.23 -25.23
N ALA A 254 -5.16 9.03 -24.29
CA ALA A 254 -3.72 9.06 -24.56
C ALA A 254 -3.14 7.69 -24.91
N PHE A 255 -3.79 6.60 -24.47
CA PHE A 255 -3.31 5.23 -24.61
C PHE A 255 -4.40 4.32 -25.16
N ALA A 256 -4.38 4.05 -26.47
CA ALA A 256 -5.33 3.12 -27.09
C ALA A 256 -5.24 1.70 -26.50
N ASN A 257 -4.04 1.28 -26.08
CA ASN A 257 -3.80 0.01 -25.38
C ASN A 257 -3.68 0.24 -23.87
N ALA A 258 -4.77 0.72 -23.27
CA ALA A 258 -4.91 0.92 -21.84
C ALA A 258 -5.48 -0.32 -21.12
N SER A 259 -5.16 -0.44 -19.84
CA SER A 259 -5.75 -1.42 -18.92
C SER A 259 -5.69 -0.95 -17.49
N VAL A 260 -6.47 -1.60 -16.62
CA VAL A 260 -6.54 -1.31 -15.20
C VAL A 260 -6.29 -2.58 -14.41
N TRP A 261 -5.48 -2.45 -13.35
CA TRP A 261 -5.07 -3.56 -12.49
C TRP A 261 -5.24 -3.17 -11.02
N ALA A 262 -5.89 -4.01 -10.22
CA ALA A 262 -6.13 -3.79 -8.80
C ALA A 262 -4.93 -4.30 -8.00
N SER A 263 -4.06 -3.38 -7.56
CA SER A 263 -2.78 -3.73 -6.94
C SER A 263 -2.90 -3.96 -5.42
N ALA A 264 -3.58 -3.05 -4.73
CA ALA A 264 -4.00 -3.21 -3.34
C ALA A 264 -5.44 -2.68 -3.17
N ASP A 265 -6.40 -3.54 -3.48
CA ASP A 265 -7.84 -3.30 -3.30
C ASP A 265 -8.38 -2.14 -4.15
N GLN A 266 -8.41 -0.93 -3.59
CA GLN A 266 -8.91 0.30 -4.19
C GLN A 266 -7.80 1.24 -4.67
N ASP A 267 -6.54 0.85 -4.49
CA ASP A 267 -5.40 1.46 -5.20
C ASP A 267 -5.25 0.76 -6.55
N TRP A 268 -5.66 1.41 -7.63
CA TRP A 268 -5.61 0.85 -8.98
C TRP A 268 -4.44 1.40 -9.79
N ILE A 269 -3.88 0.55 -10.65
CA ILE A 269 -2.85 0.91 -11.63
C ILE A 269 -3.53 1.05 -12.99
N MET A 270 -3.52 2.25 -13.56
CA MET A 270 -3.74 2.45 -14.98
C MET A 270 -2.44 2.11 -15.71
N MET A 271 -2.47 1.14 -16.62
CA MET A 271 -1.33 0.74 -17.42
C MET A 271 -1.60 1.02 -18.89
N GLY A 272 -0.70 1.74 -19.56
CA GLY A 272 -0.81 2.10 -20.96
C GLY A 272 0.42 1.64 -21.73
N ILE A 273 0.21 0.97 -22.87
CA ILE A 273 1.31 0.53 -23.74
C ILE A 273 1.36 1.40 -24.98
N LYS A 274 2.55 1.90 -25.33
CA LYS A 274 2.76 2.59 -26.60
C LYS A 274 2.94 1.57 -27.73
N GLY A 275 2.08 1.65 -28.73
CA GLY A 275 2.03 0.65 -29.80
C GLY A 275 1.33 -0.64 -29.35
N SER A 276 1.48 -1.72 -30.10
CA SER A 276 0.71 -2.97 -29.92
C SER A 276 1.09 -3.80 -28.69
N GLY A 277 2.19 -3.47 -28.01
CA GLY A 277 2.81 -4.37 -27.04
C GLY A 277 3.40 -5.63 -27.67
N ARG A 278 3.87 -6.55 -26.82
CA ARG A 278 4.39 -7.86 -27.24
C ARG A 278 3.92 -8.97 -26.31
N LYS A 279 3.76 -10.18 -26.84
CA LYS A 279 3.52 -11.37 -26.03
C LYS A 279 4.78 -11.74 -25.28
N VAL A 280 4.72 -11.75 -23.96
CA VAL A 280 5.82 -12.17 -23.10
C VAL A 280 5.75 -13.68 -22.86
N LYS A 281 6.89 -14.36 -22.84
CA LYS A 281 6.97 -15.78 -22.51
C LYS A 281 6.82 -16.00 -21.01
N GLU A 282 6.31 -17.17 -20.62
CA GLU A 282 6.18 -17.52 -19.20
C GLU A 282 7.52 -17.48 -18.47
N GLU A 283 8.60 -17.91 -19.11
CA GLU A 283 9.95 -17.91 -18.55
C GLU A 283 10.46 -16.50 -18.25
N GLU A 284 10.11 -15.53 -19.11
CA GLU A 284 10.46 -14.12 -18.94
C GLU A 284 9.74 -13.52 -17.72
N ILE A 285 8.45 -13.82 -17.54
CA ILE A 285 7.71 -13.39 -16.34
C ILE A 285 8.27 -14.07 -15.09
N ARG A 286 8.52 -15.39 -15.15
CA ARG A 286 9.06 -16.18 -14.02
C ARG A 286 10.43 -15.71 -13.54
N GLN A 287 11.20 -15.03 -14.39
CA GLN A 287 12.49 -14.46 -14.01
C GLN A 287 12.39 -13.52 -12.79
N LEU A 288 11.28 -12.81 -12.64
CA LEU A 288 11.05 -11.96 -11.47
C LEU A 288 10.97 -12.74 -10.15
N TRP A 289 10.53 -14.01 -10.17
CA TRP A 289 10.46 -14.84 -8.95
C TRP A 289 11.75 -15.60 -8.65
N SER A 290 12.56 -15.86 -9.68
CA SER A 290 13.81 -16.61 -9.55
C SER A 290 14.97 -15.75 -9.03
N GLN A 291 14.91 -14.44 -9.23
CA GLN A 291 15.88 -13.50 -8.69
C GLN A 291 15.62 -13.23 -7.20
N SER A 292 16.69 -13.09 -6.41
CA SER A 292 16.59 -12.93 -4.96
C SER A 292 15.89 -11.64 -4.54
N GLY A 293 16.26 -10.51 -5.16
CA GLY A 293 15.66 -9.19 -4.88
C GLY A 293 14.19 -9.13 -5.25
N SER A 294 13.87 -9.20 -6.54
CA SER A 294 12.49 -9.14 -7.03
C SER A 294 11.60 -10.27 -6.53
N GLY A 295 12.11 -11.49 -6.42
CA GLY A 295 11.33 -12.61 -5.90
C GLY A 295 11.04 -12.48 -4.40
N GLY A 296 12.00 -11.95 -3.63
CA GLY A 296 11.81 -11.65 -2.20
C GLY A 296 10.70 -10.63 -2.00
N ASP A 297 10.78 -9.53 -2.74
CA ASP A 297 9.77 -8.46 -2.74
C ASP A 297 8.37 -8.97 -3.11
N LEU A 298 8.25 -9.66 -4.25
CA LEU A 298 6.98 -10.18 -4.76
C LEU A 298 6.30 -11.11 -3.76
N ARG A 299 7.07 -12.03 -3.15
CA ARG A 299 6.56 -12.91 -2.09
C ARG A 299 6.15 -12.10 -0.85
N GLN A 300 6.96 -11.10 -0.45
CA GLN A 300 6.70 -10.28 0.72
C GLN A 300 5.43 -9.42 0.59
N ILE A 301 5.08 -8.99 -0.61
CA ILE A 301 3.83 -8.27 -0.88
C ILE A 301 2.64 -9.20 -1.21
N GLY A 302 2.81 -10.52 -1.15
CA GLY A 302 1.73 -11.49 -1.41
C GLY A 302 1.41 -11.75 -2.87
N ILE A 303 2.39 -11.59 -3.77
CA ILE A 303 2.38 -12.08 -5.15
C ILE A 303 3.44 -13.19 -5.26
N GLU A 304 3.10 -14.37 -4.76
CA GLU A 304 4.03 -15.48 -4.58
C GLU A 304 4.23 -16.32 -5.84
N VAL A 305 3.30 -16.25 -6.80
CA VAL A 305 3.39 -16.93 -8.10
C VAL A 305 2.95 -16.02 -9.26
N PRO A 306 3.48 -16.22 -10.48
CA PRO A 306 3.17 -15.38 -11.65
C PRO A 306 1.68 -15.19 -11.95
N GLN A 307 0.89 -16.25 -11.80
CA GLN A 307 -0.54 -16.23 -12.09
C GLN A 307 -1.30 -15.17 -11.26
N GLN A 308 -0.79 -14.83 -10.07
CA GLN A 308 -1.39 -13.77 -9.25
C GLN A 308 -1.32 -12.40 -9.92
N LEU A 309 -0.35 -12.13 -10.82
CA LEU A 309 -0.34 -10.88 -11.61
C LEU A 309 -1.55 -10.80 -12.55
N GLY A 310 -1.86 -11.89 -13.25
CA GLY A 310 -3.04 -11.96 -14.13
C GLY A 310 -4.33 -11.74 -13.36
N ALA A 311 -4.42 -12.27 -12.14
CA ALA A 311 -5.58 -12.07 -11.26
C ALA A 311 -5.78 -10.61 -10.81
N LEU A 312 -4.78 -9.73 -10.95
CA LEU A 312 -4.95 -8.30 -10.64
C LEU A 312 -5.78 -7.57 -11.70
N PHE A 313 -5.97 -8.16 -12.89
CA PHE A 313 -6.68 -7.51 -13.99
C PHE A 313 -8.11 -7.08 -13.62
N VAL A 314 -8.47 -5.87 -14.02
CA VAL A 314 -9.79 -5.25 -13.79
C VAL A 314 -10.52 -5.13 -15.12
N MET A 315 -9.91 -4.44 -16.09
CA MET A 315 -10.45 -4.19 -17.44
C MET A 315 -9.34 -3.74 -18.41
N ASP A 316 -9.59 -3.82 -19.72
CA ASP A 316 -8.78 -3.22 -20.78
C ASP A 316 -9.48 -1.99 -21.40
N ALA A 317 -8.91 -1.48 -22.48
CA ALA A 317 -9.40 -0.37 -23.30
C ALA A 317 -10.90 -0.44 -23.61
N GLU A 318 -11.41 -1.61 -24.02
CA GLU A 318 -12.83 -1.77 -24.33
C GLU A 318 -13.70 -1.59 -23.08
N GLY A 319 -13.27 -2.18 -21.95
CA GLY A 319 -13.94 -1.98 -20.68
C GLY A 319 -13.90 -0.52 -20.21
N ILE A 320 -12.79 0.19 -20.42
CA ILE A 320 -12.68 1.62 -20.10
C ILE A 320 -13.65 2.43 -20.98
N ASP A 321 -13.70 2.18 -22.29
CA ASP A 321 -14.65 2.83 -23.20
C ASP A 321 -16.11 2.62 -22.77
N GLN A 322 -16.48 1.38 -22.43
CA GLN A 322 -17.83 1.04 -21.98
C GLN A 322 -18.27 1.82 -20.73
N ILE A 323 -17.36 2.08 -19.79
CA ILE A 323 -17.74 2.74 -18.52
C ILE A 323 -17.59 4.26 -18.58
N THR A 324 -16.94 4.77 -19.64
CA THR A 324 -16.64 6.19 -19.84
C THR A 324 -17.27 6.80 -21.09
N HIS A 325 -18.11 6.08 -21.84
CA HIS A 325 -18.62 6.53 -23.15
C HIS A 325 -19.30 7.91 -23.11
N ASP A 326 -20.05 8.22 -22.05
CA ASP A 326 -20.74 9.51 -21.83
C ASP A 326 -20.01 10.44 -20.86
N VAL A 327 -18.77 10.11 -20.50
CA VAL A 327 -17.97 10.87 -19.55
C VAL A 327 -16.95 11.71 -20.30
N ALA A 328 -17.01 13.03 -20.12
CA ALA A 328 -15.97 13.92 -20.63
C ALA A 328 -14.64 13.70 -19.86
N PRO A 329 -13.48 13.71 -20.53
CA PRO A 329 -12.19 13.55 -19.87
C PRO A 329 -11.85 14.71 -18.95
N LEU A 330 -10.98 14.44 -17.99
CA LEU A 330 -10.27 15.46 -17.25
C LEU A 330 -9.25 16.13 -18.17
N THR A 331 -9.32 17.45 -18.29
CA THR A 331 -8.46 18.23 -19.19
C THR A 331 -7.96 19.47 -18.48
N ASP A 332 -6.87 20.06 -18.96
CA ASP A 332 -6.33 21.30 -18.41
C ASP A 332 -7.35 22.45 -18.38
N CYS A 333 -8.28 22.48 -19.34
CA CYS A 333 -9.32 23.51 -19.42
C CYS A 333 -10.50 23.25 -18.46
N TYR A 334 -10.66 22.00 -18.00
CA TYR A 334 -11.75 21.61 -17.09
C TYR A 334 -11.22 20.82 -15.87
N PRO A 335 -10.29 21.38 -15.08
CA PRO A 335 -9.68 20.67 -13.95
C PRO A 335 -10.67 20.41 -12.81
N LYS A 336 -11.71 21.25 -12.69
CA LYS A 336 -12.77 21.12 -11.67
C LYS A 336 -13.80 20.03 -11.97
N ARG A 337 -13.55 19.15 -12.94
CA ARG A 337 -14.24 17.85 -13.01
C ARG A 337 -13.90 16.99 -11.79
N LEU A 338 -12.74 17.23 -11.17
CA LEU A 338 -12.48 16.83 -9.79
C LEU A 338 -13.00 17.93 -8.88
N THR A 339 -14.02 17.58 -8.09
CA THR A 339 -14.70 18.50 -7.19
C THR A 339 -14.06 18.45 -5.80
N ASP A 340 -14.21 19.55 -5.05
CA ASP A 340 -13.71 19.64 -3.67
C ASP A 340 -14.63 18.90 -2.67
N GLU A 341 -15.74 18.35 -3.16
CA GLU A 341 -16.68 17.54 -2.40
C GLU A 341 -16.06 16.20 -1.95
N PRO A 342 -16.45 15.68 -0.76
CA PRO A 342 -15.99 14.38 -0.29
C PRO A 342 -16.45 13.24 -1.20
N TRP A 343 -15.73 12.13 -1.17
CA TRP A 343 -16.15 10.89 -1.82
C TRP A 343 -17.13 10.10 -0.94
N ASP A 344 -17.82 9.15 -1.56
CA ASP A 344 -18.70 8.18 -0.89
C ASP A 344 -18.00 6.82 -0.88
N GLU A 345 -17.57 6.38 0.30
CA GLU A 345 -16.85 5.13 0.50
C GLU A 345 -17.67 3.90 0.09
N GLU A 346 -18.98 3.91 0.35
CA GLU A 346 -19.88 2.81 0.01
C GLU A 346 -20.07 2.72 -1.51
N ALA A 347 -20.23 3.86 -2.17
CA ALA A 347 -20.26 3.91 -3.64
C ALA A 347 -18.95 3.43 -4.26
N GLY A 348 -17.80 3.83 -3.70
CA GLY A 348 -16.48 3.35 -4.11
C GLY A 348 -16.31 1.85 -3.93
N HIS A 349 -16.78 1.29 -2.81
CA HIS A 349 -16.76 -0.15 -2.54
C HIS A 349 -17.64 -0.93 -3.53
N ARG A 350 -18.89 -0.49 -3.75
CA ARG A 350 -19.78 -1.10 -4.74
C ARG A 350 -19.17 -1.07 -6.14
N PHE A 351 -18.60 0.07 -6.53
CA PHE A 351 -17.92 0.22 -7.82
C PHE A 351 -16.75 -0.75 -7.96
N ALA A 352 -15.86 -0.82 -6.96
CA ALA A 352 -14.73 -1.76 -6.98
C ALA A 352 -15.20 -3.23 -7.05
N LEU A 353 -16.17 -3.62 -6.22
CA LEU A 353 -16.65 -4.99 -6.13
C LEU A 353 -17.21 -5.51 -7.46
N MET A 354 -17.87 -4.67 -8.25
CA MET A 354 -18.34 -5.01 -9.60
C MET A 354 -17.21 -5.54 -10.50
N TYR A 355 -15.99 -5.02 -10.32
CA TYR A 355 -14.82 -5.43 -11.10
C TYR A 355 -13.94 -6.47 -10.39
N LEU A 356 -14.07 -6.61 -9.07
CA LEU A 356 -13.29 -7.56 -8.29
C LEU A 356 -13.93 -8.95 -8.19
N ALA A 357 -15.25 -9.07 -8.44
CA ALA A 357 -15.96 -10.35 -8.46
C ALA A 357 -15.30 -11.37 -9.40
N ALA A 358 -14.87 -12.50 -8.86
CA ALA A 358 -13.96 -13.45 -9.48
C ALA A 358 -14.47 -14.06 -10.79
N PRO A 359 -15.72 -14.55 -10.91
CA PRO A 359 -16.19 -15.12 -12.16
C PRO A 359 -16.18 -14.09 -13.29
N SER A 360 -16.73 -12.90 -13.05
CA SER A 360 -16.79 -11.82 -14.04
C SER A 360 -15.41 -11.26 -14.37
N ALA A 361 -14.52 -11.16 -13.39
CA ALA A 361 -13.16 -10.66 -13.60
C ALA A 361 -12.31 -11.63 -14.42
N LEU A 362 -12.39 -12.93 -14.14
CA LEU A 362 -11.75 -13.95 -14.96
C LEU A 362 -12.26 -13.92 -16.40
N GLN A 363 -13.58 -13.81 -16.59
CA GLN A 363 -14.16 -13.72 -17.92
C GLN A 363 -13.67 -12.48 -18.67
N ARG A 364 -13.60 -11.31 -18.02
CA ARG A 364 -13.00 -10.09 -18.62
C ARG A 364 -11.55 -10.31 -19.01
N PHE A 365 -10.75 -10.94 -18.16
CA PHE A 365 -9.34 -11.22 -18.46
C PHE A 365 -9.19 -12.15 -19.67
N LEU A 366 -9.95 -13.25 -19.73
CA LEU A 366 -9.86 -14.22 -20.81
C LEU A 366 -10.36 -13.70 -22.17
N HIS A 367 -11.30 -12.75 -22.16
CA HIS A 367 -11.83 -12.12 -23.38
C HIS A 367 -11.11 -10.82 -23.76
N SER A 368 -10.20 -10.33 -22.92
CA SER A 368 -9.48 -9.09 -23.18
C SER A 368 -8.54 -9.23 -24.38
N SER A 369 -8.68 -8.32 -25.34
CA SER A 369 -7.82 -8.24 -26.53
C SER A 369 -6.37 -7.89 -26.15
N LEU A 370 -6.20 -7.01 -25.16
CA LEU A 370 -4.89 -6.67 -24.63
C LEU A 370 -4.27 -7.88 -23.90
N ALA A 371 -5.01 -8.54 -23.01
CA ALA A 371 -4.49 -9.70 -22.29
C ALA A 371 -4.04 -10.82 -23.25
N ALA A 372 -4.83 -11.11 -24.29
CA ALA A 372 -4.45 -12.08 -25.33
C ALA A 372 -3.15 -11.72 -26.05
N THR A 373 -2.83 -10.42 -26.13
CA THR A 373 -1.62 -9.90 -26.79
C THR A 373 -0.39 -9.96 -25.88
N ILE A 374 -0.52 -9.64 -24.59
CA ILE A 374 0.64 -9.46 -23.70
C ILE A 374 0.91 -10.65 -22.77
N TRP A 375 -0.11 -11.47 -22.47
CA TRP A 375 -0.05 -12.53 -21.47
C TRP A 375 0.20 -13.91 -22.08
N PRO A 376 1.06 -14.75 -21.47
CA PRO A 376 1.24 -16.14 -21.89
C PRO A 376 0.10 -17.03 -21.37
N GLU A 377 -0.64 -17.65 -22.29
CA GLU A 377 -1.75 -18.56 -21.98
C GLU A 377 -1.35 -19.77 -21.13
N THR A 378 -0.08 -20.15 -21.12
CA THR A 378 0.45 -21.23 -20.29
C THR A 378 0.28 -20.95 -18.78
N LEU A 379 0.18 -19.67 -18.39
CA LEU A 379 -0.12 -19.24 -17.02
C LEU A 379 -1.62 -19.24 -16.69
N ASN A 380 -2.52 -19.58 -17.62
CA ASN A 380 -3.96 -19.62 -17.33
C ASN A 380 -4.36 -20.80 -16.43
N LYS A 381 -3.48 -21.80 -16.28
CA LYS A 381 -3.74 -22.93 -15.38
C LYS A 381 -3.87 -22.44 -13.94
N SER A 382 -4.99 -22.80 -13.30
CA SER A 382 -5.36 -22.41 -11.93
C SER A 382 -5.58 -20.91 -11.72
N LEU A 383 -5.74 -20.13 -12.80
CA LEU A 383 -5.94 -18.68 -12.70
C LEU A 383 -7.22 -18.32 -11.95
N GLU A 384 -8.29 -19.11 -12.12
CA GLU A 384 -9.56 -18.96 -11.40
C GLU A 384 -9.38 -18.90 -9.88
N SER A 385 -8.58 -19.79 -9.31
CA SER A 385 -8.30 -19.83 -7.87
C SER A 385 -7.67 -18.53 -7.36
N PHE A 386 -6.86 -17.84 -8.18
CA PHE A 386 -6.24 -16.58 -7.80
C PHE A 386 -7.19 -15.38 -7.92
N PHE A 387 -8.14 -15.41 -8.87
CA PHE A 387 -9.24 -14.43 -8.90
C PHE A 387 -10.15 -14.59 -7.68
N ILE A 388 -10.48 -15.84 -7.30
CA ILE A 388 -11.24 -16.14 -6.08
C ILE A 388 -10.48 -15.62 -4.86
N LEU A 389 -9.19 -15.95 -4.74
CA LEU A 389 -8.36 -15.47 -3.64
C LEU A 389 -8.36 -13.94 -3.53
N ARG A 390 -8.20 -13.22 -4.65
CA ARG A 390 -8.26 -11.75 -4.66
C ARG A 390 -9.62 -11.25 -4.15
N GLN A 391 -10.73 -11.81 -4.63
CA GLN A 391 -12.06 -11.44 -4.17
C GLN A 391 -12.22 -11.72 -2.67
N THR A 392 -11.82 -12.90 -2.20
CA THR A 392 -11.93 -13.29 -0.79
C THR A 392 -11.16 -12.32 0.10
N ARG A 393 -9.91 -11.99 -0.26
CA ARG A 393 -9.10 -11.01 0.47
C ARG A 393 -9.78 -9.64 0.55
N TYR A 394 -10.29 -9.15 -0.58
CA TYR A 394 -11.02 -7.88 -0.64
C TYR A 394 -12.25 -7.87 0.27
N LEU A 395 -13.07 -8.92 0.23
CA LEU A 395 -14.27 -9.02 1.07
C LEU A 395 -13.93 -9.16 2.55
N SER A 396 -12.91 -9.96 2.88
CA SER A 396 -12.43 -10.17 4.24
C SER A 396 -12.03 -8.86 4.91
N GLU A 397 -11.34 -7.98 4.16
CA GLU A 397 -10.96 -6.67 4.67
C GLU A 397 -12.15 -5.70 4.80
N MET A 398 -13.05 -5.68 3.81
CA MET A 398 -14.10 -4.66 3.74
C MET A 398 -15.31 -4.93 4.64
N ILE A 399 -15.73 -6.20 4.76
CA ILE A 399 -16.95 -6.57 5.49
C ILE A 399 -16.71 -7.63 6.57
N GLY A 400 -15.46 -8.08 6.75
CA GLY A 400 -15.09 -9.12 7.68
C GLY A 400 -15.40 -10.52 7.20
N SER A 401 -14.92 -11.51 7.95
CA SER A 401 -15.09 -12.93 7.62
C SER A 401 -14.94 -13.83 8.85
N ASN A 402 -15.29 -15.10 8.69
CA ASN A 402 -14.83 -16.14 9.60
C ASN A 402 -13.38 -16.49 9.27
N LYS A 403 -12.44 -15.88 10.01
CA LYS A 403 -10.99 -16.07 9.82
C LYS A 403 -10.53 -17.52 9.92
N LEU A 404 -11.16 -18.34 10.77
CA LEU A 404 -10.78 -19.76 10.91
C LEU A 404 -11.25 -20.59 9.72
N ALA A 405 -12.38 -20.22 9.10
CA ALA A 405 -12.85 -20.82 7.85
C ALA A 405 -11.90 -20.51 6.68
N GLU A 406 -11.48 -19.25 6.57
CA GLU A 406 -10.47 -18.84 5.57
C GLU A 406 -9.12 -19.52 5.82
N LEU A 407 -8.69 -19.63 7.07
CA LEU A 407 -7.46 -20.32 7.43
C LEU A 407 -7.50 -21.81 7.02
N ASP A 408 -8.60 -22.52 7.27
CA ASP A 408 -8.79 -23.90 6.82
C ASP A 408 -8.68 -24.01 5.30
N LEU A 409 -9.34 -23.11 4.57
CA LEU A 409 -9.26 -23.03 3.11
C LEU A 409 -7.79 -22.89 2.66
N TYR A 410 -7.05 -21.94 3.23
CA TYR A 410 -5.67 -21.68 2.83
C TYR A 410 -4.71 -22.80 3.22
N LEU A 411 -4.87 -23.40 4.41
CA LEU A 411 -4.00 -24.49 4.86
C LEU A 411 -4.18 -25.77 4.03
N ARG A 412 -5.43 -26.10 3.66
CA ARG A 412 -5.75 -27.37 3.00
C ARG A 412 -5.78 -27.30 1.47
N HIS A 413 -6.06 -26.13 0.90
CA HIS A 413 -6.31 -25.98 -0.53
C HIS A 413 -5.38 -24.98 -1.24
N SER A 414 -4.42 -24.39 -0.53
CA SER A 414 -3.44 -23.47 -1.09
C SER A 414 -2.02 -23.79 -0.62
N GLN A 415 -1.04 -23.47 -1.46
CA GLN A 415 0.39 -23.48 -1.12
C GLN A 415 0.94 -22.08 -0.83
N LEU A 416 0.07 -21.06 -0.90
CA LEU A 416 0.44 -19.69 -0.61
C LEU A 416 0.65 -19.49 0.88
N ARG A 417 1.63 -18.66 1.22
CA ARG A 417 2.04 -18.32 2.58
C ARG A 417 1.37 -17.05 3.05
N MET A 418 1.30 -16.02 2.20
CA MET A 418 0.84 -14.70 2.59
C MET A 418 -0.63 -14.67 3.03
N PRO A 419 -1.57 -15.35 2.36
CA PRO A 419 -2.97 -15.41 2.84
C PRO A 419 -3.11 -16.03 4.25
N VAL A 420 -2.20 -16.95 4.62
CA VAL A 420 -2.17 -17.53 5.97
C VAL A 420 -1.65 -16.53 7.01
N LEU A 421 -0.65 -15.72 6.65
CA LEU A 421 -0.19 -14.64 7.53
C LEU A 421 -1.28 -13.59 7.73
N GLU A 422 -1.89 -13.12 6.64
CA GLU A 422 -2.89 -12.04 6.65
C GLU A 422 -4.14 -12.42 7.45
N VAL A 423 -4.66 -13.65 7.28
CA VAL A 423 -5.86 -14.09 8.01
C VAL A 423 -5.61 -14.17 9.53
N LEU A 424 -4.37 -14.41 9.94
CA LEU A 424 -3.93 -14.43 11.34
C LEU A 424 -3.50 -13.04 11.85
N GLY A 425 -3.65 -11.98 11.05
CA GLY A 425 -3.28 -10.62 11.44
C GLY A 425 -1.77 -10.34 11.44
N SER A 426 -0.99 -11.19 10.77
CA SER A 426 0.44 -11.01 10.53
C SER A 426 0.70 -10.59 9.08
N ASP A 427 1.96 -10.32 8.76
CA ASP A 427 2.45 -10.07 7.41
C ASP A 427 3.94 -10.43 7.32
N GLY A 428 4.50 -10.38 6.10
CA GLY A 428 5.91 -10.73 5.88
C GLY A 428 6.91 -9.85 6.65
N PHE A 429 6.59 -8.58 6.91
CA PHE A 429 7.45 -7.67 7.66
C PHE A 429 7.37 -7.96 9.16
N ARG A 430 6.14 -8.13 9.70
CA ARG A 430 5.94 -8.49 11.12
C ARG A 430 6.62 -9.80 11.46
N LEU A 431 6.43 -10.83 10.64
CA LEU A 431 7.06 -12.13 10.83
C LEU A 431 8.57 -12.02 10.83
N ALA A 432 9.16 -11.28 9.89
CA ALA A 432 10.61 -11.13 9.82
C ALA A 432 11.19 -10.39 11.05
N ILE A 433 10.48 -9.40 11.59
CA ILE A 433 10.85 -8.75 12.86
C ILE A 433 10.73 -9.74 14.02
N ALA A 434 9.61 -10.46 14.13
CA ALA A 434 9.37 -11.44 15.18
C ALA A 434 10.46 -12.54 15.20
N GLU A 435 10.79 -13.11 14.04
CA GLU A 435 11.88 -14.08 13.90
C GLU A 435 13.24 -13.50 14.31
N GLY A 436 13.50 -12.24 13.95
CA GLY A 436 14.72 -11.53 14.35
C GLY A 436 14.83 -11.32 15.86
N VAL A 437 13.72 -10.99 16.52
CA VAL A 437 13.64 -10.85 17.99
C VAL A 437 13.77 -12.21 18.69
N ALA A 438 13.10 -13.24 18.16
CA ALA A 438 13.18 -14.61 18.67
C ALA A 438 14.62 -15.14 18.67
N LYS A 439 15.36 -14.94 17.57
CA LYS A 439 16.77 -15.36 17.43
C LYS A 439 17.73 -14.71 18.44
N ARG A 440 17.37 -13.53 18.96
CA ARG A 440 18.18 -12.76 19.92
C ARG A 440 17.81 -13.03 21.38
N SER A 441 16.78 -13.82 21.63
CA SER A 441 16.21 -14.05 22.96
C SER A 441 16.33 -15.53 23.36
N LEU A 442 16.73 -15.79 24.62
CA LEU A 442 16.76 -17.16 25.17
C LEU A 442 15.35 -17.78 25.26
N THR A 443 14.34 -16.95 25.49
CA THR A 443 12.94 -17.32 25.47
C THR A 443 12.19 -16.25 24.66
N PRO A 444 11.45 -16.62 23.61
CA PRO A 444 10.68 -15.67 22.82
C PRO A 444 9.73 -14.82 23.70
N PRO A 445 9.72 -13.49 23.52
CA PRO A 445 8.70 -12.63 24.12
C PRO A 445 7.28 -13.07 23.72
N LEU A 446 6.30 -12.94 24.61
CA LEU A 446 4.92 -13.35 24.28
C LEU A 446 4.31 -12.52 23.16
N GLU A 447 4.68 -11.25 23.08
CA GLU A 447 4.15 -10.32 22.08
C GLU A 447 4.46 -10.73 20.64
N ILE A 448 5.53 -11.52 20.41
CA ILE A 448 5.92 -11.98 19.08
C ILE A 448 5.32 -13.34 18.70
N MET A 449 4.74 -14.05 19.67
CA MET A 449 4.25 -15.42 19.48
C MET A 449 3.15 -15.53 18.41
N PRO A 450 2.16 -14.61 18.32
CA PRO A 450 1.16 -14.66 17.25
C PRO A 450 1.77 -14.63 15.85
N ASP A 451 2.81 -13.81 15.64
CA ASP A 451 3.51 -13.74 14.37
C ASP A 451 4.32 -15.03 14.10
N LEU A 452 4.93 -15.63 15.12
CA LEU A 452 5.63 -16.93 14.98
C LEU A 452 4.68 -18.08 14.68
N VAL A 453 3.51 -18.13 15.33
CA VAL A 453 2.44 -19.11 15.06
C VAL A 453 1.97 -18.96 13.62
N ALA A 454 1.70 -17.72 13.18
CA ALA A 454 1.34 -17.45 11.79
C ALA A 454 2.44 -17.89 10.82
N GLY A 455 3.71 -17.64 11.15
CA GLY A 455 4.87 -18.08 10.38
C GLY A 455 4.96 -19.59 10.22
N ALA A 456 4.78 -20.34 11.31
CA ALA A 456 4.76 -21.80 11.30
C ALA A 456 3.61 -22.35 10.44
N LEU A 457 2.39 -21.83 10.61
CA LEU A 457 1.23 -22.21 9.79
C LEU A 457 1.39 -21.85 8.31
N ALA A 458 1.98 -20.69 8.02
CA ALA A 458 2.28 -20.28 6.66
C ALA A 458 3.30 -21.24 6.00
N GLN A 459 4.18 -21.87 6.77
CA GLN A 459 5.12 -22.91 6.32
C GLN A 459 4.52 -24.33 6.38
N ARG A 460 3.26 -24.47 6.80
CA ARG A 460 2.57 -25.76 7.04
C ARG A 460 3.22 -26.61 8.14
N ASP A 461 3.98 -25.98 9.04
CA ASP A 461 4.48 -26.62 10.26
C ASP A 461 3.40 -26.59 11.35
N ILE A 462 2.42 -27.50 11.22
CA ILE A 462 1.30 -27.61 12.15
C ILE A 462 1.79 -28.00 13.56
N GLY A 463 2.80 -28.87 13.65
CA GLY A 463 3.39 -29.29 14.92
C GLY A 463 4.10 -28.15 15.64
N GLY A 464 4.89 -27.35 14.92
CA GLY A 464 5.53 -26.15 15.45
C GLY A 464 4.51 -25.11 15.94
N ALA A 465 3.45 -24.87 15.18
CA ALA A 465 2.37 -23.96 15.58
C ALA A 465 1.67 -24.42 16.87
N ILE A 466 1.37 -25.72 17.00
CA ILE A 466 0.80 -26.31 18.22
C ILE A 466 1.75 -26.08 19.41
N GLY A 467 3.04 -26.38 19.27
CA GLY A 467 4.01 -26.21 20.36
C GLY A 467 4.15 -24.74 20.82
N LEU A 468 4.05 -23.79 19.89
CA LEU A 468 4.04 -22.35 20.21
C LEU A 468 2.78 -21.97 21.01
N LEU A 469 1.59 -22.40 20.57
CA LEU A 469 0.32 -22.14 21.27
C LEU A 469 0.25 -22.82 22.66
N GLU A 470 0.75 -24.06 22.77
CA GLU A 470 0.88 -24.75 24.06
C GLU A 470 1.80 -23.97 25.01
N THR A 471 2.90 -23.40 24.50
CA THR A 471 3.80 -22.55 25.29
C THR A 471 3.12 -21.28 25.79
N GLU A 472 2.29 -20.62 24.97
CA GLU A 472 1.51 -19.45 25.41
C GLU A 472 0.48 -19.82 26.49
N LYS A 473 -0.16 -20.97 26.33
CA LYS A 473 -1.10 -21.51 27.32
C LYS A 473 -0.40 -21.84 28.64
N ASP A 474 0.75 -22.49 28.62
CA ASP A 474 1.51 -22.84 29.82
C ASP A 474 2.02 -21.60 30.56
N ARG A 475 2.22 -20.48 29.83
CA ARG A 475 2.56 -19.16 30.41
C ARG A 475 1.34 -18.36 30.89
N GLY A 476 0.12 -18.90 30.75
CA GLY A 476 -1.11 -18.30 31.25
C GLY A 476 -1.65 -17.14 30.40
N VAL A 477 -1.27 -17.04 29.12
CA VAL A 477 -1.61 -15.90 28.24
C VAL A 477 -2.49 -16.29 27.05
N SER A 478 -3.00 -17.53 27.02
CA SER A 478 -3.89 -18.01 25.95
C SER A 478 -5.26 -17.31 25.97
N SER A 479 -5.67 -16.76 24.83
CA SER A 479 -7.00 -16.23 24.59
C SER A 479 -7.99 -17.33 24.17
N LEU A 480 -9.29 -16.99 24.16
CA LEU A 480 -10.31 -17.91 23.64
C LEU A 480 -10.11 -18.19 22.14
N ASN A 481 -9.63 -17.21 21.37
CA ASN A 481 -9.30 -17.38 19.96
C ASN A 481 -8.15 -18.37 19.77
N ASP A 482 -7.12 -18.30 20.63
CA ASP A 482 -6.00 -19.24 20.61
C ASP A 482 -6.46 -20.64 20.98
N THR A 483 -7.43 -20.76 21.90
CA THR A 483 -8.07 -22.03 22.24
C THR A 483 -8.82 -22.62 21.05
N PHE A 484 -9.60 -21.83 20.30
CA PHE A 484 -10.27 -22.29 19.09
C PHE A 484 -9.28 -22.70 18.00
N LEU A 485 -8.23 -21.90 17.77
CA LEU A 485 -7.18 -22.22 16.83
C LEU A 485 -6.46 -23.51 17.21
N LEU A 486 -6.03 -23.66 18.47
CA LEU A 486 -5.35 -24.86 18.95
C LEU A 486 -6.23 -26.10 18.86
N THR A 487 -7.53 -25.98 19.18
CA THR A 487 -8.51 -27.07 19.01
C THR A 487 -8.58 -27.52 17.56
N TYR A 488 -8.70 -26.56 16.63
CA TYR A 488 -8.68 -26.84 15.19
C TYR A 488 -7.37 -27.49 14.75
N LEU A 489 -6.21 -26.98 15.19
CA LEU A 489 -4.91 -27.53 14.81
C LEU A 489 -4.67 -28.94 15.38
N TYR A 490 -5.15 -29.25 16.58
CA TYR A 490 -5.13 -30.61 17.10
C TYR A 490 -5.92 -31.56 16.21
N CYS A 491 -7.15 -31.20 15.80
CA CYS A 491 -7.93 -31.99 14.85
C CYS A 491 -7.19 -32.14 13.51
N LEU A 492 -6.65 -31.05 12.96
CA LEU A 492 -5.89 -31.06 11.71
C LEU A 492 -4.64 -31.96 11.78
N ASN A 493 -4.00 -32.05 12.95
CA ASN A 493 -2.85 -32.90 13.23
C ASN A 493 -3.21 -34.33 13.68
N GLY A 494 -4.50 -34.71 13.62
CA GLY A 494 -4.98 -36.04 13.99
C GLY A 494 -5.08 -36.31 15.50
N SER A 495 -4.88 -35.31 16.35
CA SER A 495 -4.96 -35.39 17.82
C SER A 495 -6.35 -35.03 18.36
N VAL A 496 -7.41 -35.67 17.84
CA VAL A 496 -8.80 -35.29 18.14
C VAL A 496 -9.14 -35.37 19.63
N GLU A 497 -8.65 -36.39 20.35
CA GLU A 497 -8.88 -36.52 21.80
C GLU A 497 -8.33 -35.32 22.60
N LYS A 498 -7.19 -34.76 22.18
CA LYS A 498 -6.64 -33.54 22.78
C LYS A 498 -7.51 -32.32 22.50
N ALA A 499 -8.07 -32.25 21.28
CA ALA A 499 -8.98 -31.18 20.89
C ALA A 499 -10.26 -31.22 21.76
N GLU A 500 -10.87 -32.39 21.92
CA GLU A 500 -12.07 -32.58 22.74
C GLU A 500 -11.81 -32.24 24.21
N ALA A 501 -10.70 -32.73 24.77
CA ALA A 501 -10.30 -32.40 26.15
C ALA A 501 -10.10 -30.88 26.34
N LEU A 502 -9.49 -30.21 25.36
CA LEU A 502 -9.29 -28.75 25.39
C LEU A 502 -10.61 -27.99 25.34
N ALA A 503 -11.54 -28.41 24.48
CA ALA A 503 -12.86 -27.79 24.36
C ALA A 503 -13.69 -27.96 25.64
N VAL A 504 -13.70 -29.17 26.23
CA VAL A 504 -14.36 -29.46 27.50
C VAL A 504 -13.79 -28.61 28.64
N ALA A 505 -12.46 -28.51 28.73
CA ALA A 505 -11.80 -27.72 29.76
C ALA A 505 -12.16 -26.22 29.72
N ASN A 506 -12.60 -25.71 28.57
CA ASN A 506 -12.96 -24.31 28.36
C ASN A 506 -14.47 -24.07 28.17
N VAL A 507 -15.32 -25.08 28.39
CA VAL A 507 -16.77 -24.99 28.10
C VAL A 507 -17.44 -23.82 28.83
N GLY A 508 -17.01 -23.52 30.06
CA GLY A 508 -17.54 -22.40 30.86
C GLY A 508 -17.19 -21.01 30.31
N SER A 509 -16.16 -20.90 29.47
CA SER A 509 -15.71 -19.65 28.83
C SER A 509 -16.23 -19.50 27.40
N ILE A 510 -16.65 -20.59 26.76
CA ILE A 510 -17.14 -20.60 25.38
C ILE A 510 -18.60 -20.14 25.36
N LYS A 511 -18.87 -18.99 24.75
CA LYS A 511 -20.23 -18.55 24.49
C LYS A 511 -20.74 -19.20 23.21
N LYS A 512 -21.95 -19.75 23.26
CA LYS A 512 -22.59 -20.30 22.07
C LYS A 512 -23.00 -19.18 21.11
N ASP A 513 -22.48 -19.22 19.90
CA ASP A 513 -22.84 -18.33 18.79
C ASP A 513 -22.71 -19.07 17.46
N SER A 514 -23.03 -18.37 16.36
CA SER A 514 -22.97 -18.93 15.01
C SER A 514 -21.56 -19.37 14.59
N PHE A 515 -20.50 -18.74 15.11
CA PHE A 515 -19.13 -19.13 14.81
C PHE A 515 -18.78 -20.45 15.50
N VAL A 516 -19.12 -20.59 16.77
CA VAL A 516 -18.89 -21.80 17.57
C VAL A 516 -19.69 -22.98 17.00
N ASP A 517 -20.96 -22.77 16.65
CA ASP A 517 -21.79 -23.80 16.01
C ASP A 517 -21.19 -24.25 14.67
N TRP A 518 -20.68 -23.31 13.87
CA TRP A 518 -19.96 -23.62 12.64
C TRP A 518 -18.69 -24.42 12.90
N LEU A 519 -17.86 -24.01 13.87
CA LEU A 519 -16.58 -24.66 14.17
C LEU A 519 -16.80 -26.10 14.62
N TRP A 520 -17.72 -26.31 15.57
CA TRP A 520 -18.06 -27.65 16.04
C TRP A 520 -18.65 -28.54 14.95
N GLY A 521 -19.57 -28.02 14.14
CA GLY A 521 -20.12 -28.75 13.00
C GLY A 521 -19.03 -29.14 11.99
N LYS A 522 -18.10 -28.23 11.72
CA LYS A 522 -16.96 -28.49 10.83
C LYS A 522 -16.03 -29.55 11.41
N LEU A 523 -15.62 -29.41 12.67
CA LEU A 523 -14.70 -30.36 13.29
C LEU A 523 -15.31 -31.77 13.40
N ALA A 524 -16.60 -31.86 13.72
CA ALA A 524 -17.32 -33.13 13.76
C ALA A 524 -17.38 -33.79 12.38
N THR A 525 -17.69 -33.00 11.34
CA THR A 525 -17.81 -33.50 9.96
C THR A 525 -16.47 -33.91 9.37
N ASP A 526 -15.43 -33.08 9.54
CA ASP A 526 -14.15 -33.25 8.86
C ASP A 526 -13.19 -34.18 9.63
N PHE A 527 -13.31 -34.27 10.96
CA PHE A 527 -12.34 -34.95 11.82
C PHE A 527 -12.96 -35.91 12.85
N GLY A 528 -14.29 -36.04 12.93
CA GLY A 528 -14.95 -36.91 13.91
C GLY A 528 -14.89 -36.40 15.36
N PHE A 529 -14.71 -35.08 15.54
CA PHE A 529 -14.70 -34.41 16.84
C PHE A 529 -16.10 -34.41 17.50
N HIS A 530 -16.17 -34.68 18.80
CA HIS A 530 -17.39 -34.61 19.60
C HIS A 530 -17.45 -33.30 20.39
N PRO A 531 -18.38 -32.38 20.06
CA PRO A 531 -18.49 -31.11 20.75
C PRO A 531 -18.84 -31.27 22.23
N PRO A 532 -18.33 -30.39 23.12
CA PRO A 532 -18.78 -30.35 24.50
C PRO A 532 -20.28 -30.03 24.55
N GLY A 533 -21.01 -30.73 25.42
CA GLY A 533 -22.47 -30.69 25.53
C GLY A 533 -23.05 -29.41 26.11
#